data_AF-A0A8W8HZ00-F1
#
_entry.id   AF-A0A8W8HZ00-F1
#
_cell.length_a   1.000
_cell.length_b   1.000
_cell.length_c   1.000
_cell.angle_alpha   90.00
_cell.angle_beta   90.00
_cell.angle_gamma   90.00
#
_symmetry.space_group_name_H-M   'P 1'
#
loop_
_entity.id
_entity.type
_entity.pdbx_description
1 polymer ?
#
loop_
_entity_poly.entity_id
_entity_poly.type
_entity_poly.pdbx_seq_one_letter_code
_entity_poly.pdbx_strand_id
1 'polypeptide(L)'
;MVNGKAVETETIDSAVSKFLDWLKFYKKVILIAHNGKNFDFPVFMTALASVNRASEFCDIVIGFVDSLPLLKKIFPGQSSYKQENLVSNLLAATYGAHNALEDVRSLGWLIKHEKVTDKHLQDFTFSPEAVKNQLAYNREKNKNIESLHPLIAAGVMKMTTAQNKNSHGQARVTCCKKTLNTVIPSLCEFFDKQNSS
;
A
#
# COMPACT_ATOMS: atom_id res chain seq x y z
N MET A 1 -12.15 13.45 -20.04
CA MET A 1 -11.28 14.26 -20.92
C MET A 1 -9.88 14.28 -20.32
N VAL A 2 -8.83 14.19 -21.13
CA VAL A 2 -7.44 14.40 -20.71
C VAL A 2 -6.87 15.49 -21.60
N ASN A 3 -6.28 16.54 -21.01
CA ASN A 3 -5.74 17.70 -21.74
C ASN A 3 -6.72 18.30 -22.79
N GLY A 4 -8.01 18.41 -22.43
CA GLY A 4 -9.02 19.00 -23.30
C GLY A 4 -9.52 18.09 -24.44
N LYS A 5 -9.09 16.83 -24.52
CA LYS A 5 -9.58 15.86 -25.52
C LYS A 5 -10.50 14.82 -24.88
N ALA A 6 -11.58 14.45 -25.58
CA ALA A 6 -12.34 13.27 -25.27
C ALA A 6 -11.43 12.05 -25.43
N VAL A 7 -11.40 11.20 -24.41
CA VAL A 7 -10.65 9.95 -24.41
C VAL A 7 -11.68 8.86 -24.19
N GLU A 8 -11.56 7.77 -24.93
CA GLU A 8 -12.39 6.59 -24.72
C GLU A 8 -12.20 6.09 -23.28
N THR A 9 -13.31 5.83 -22.60
CA THR A 9 -13.30 5.39 -21.20
C THR A 9 -14.02 4.07 -21.08
N GLU A 10 -13.62 3.29 -20.09
CA GLU A 10 -14.21 2.00 -19.80
C GLU A 10 -14.69 1.94 -18.34
N THR A 11 -15.67 1.09 -18.04
CA THR A 11 -16.08 0.83 -16.67
C THR A 11 -14.97 0.13 -15.89
N ILE A 12 -14.92 0.34 -14.57
CA ILE A 12 -13.91 -0.33 -13.73
C ILE A 12 -13.99 -1.84 -13.87
N ASP A 13 -15.20 -2.41 -13.91
CA ASP A 13 -15.41 -3.85 -14.02
C ASP A 13 -14.84 -4.43 -15.33
N SER A 14 -15.12 -3.78 -16.47
CA SER A 14 -14.61 -4.23 -17.76
C SER A 14 -13.10 -4.05 -17.87
N ALA A 15 -12.56 -2.92 -17.40
CA ALA A 15 -11.12 -2.67 -17.38
C ALA A 15 -10.37 -3.68 -16.49
N VAL A 16 -10.89 -3.96 -15.28
CA VAL A 16 -10.34 -4.98 -14.38
C VAL A 16 -10.40 -6.36 -15.02
N SER A 17 -11.51 -6.74 -15.64
CA SER A 17 -11.66 -8.05 -16.28
C SER A 17 -10.62 -8.25 -17.38
N LYS A 18 -10.48 -7.29 -18.30
CA LYS A 18 -9.46 -7.32 -19.36
C LYS A 18 -8.05 -7.42 -18.80
N PHE A 19 -7.76 -6.68 -17.73
CA PHE A 19 -6.45 -6.70 -17.11
C PHE A 19 -6.15 -8.04 -16.44
N LEU A 20 -7.10 -8.62 -15.69
CA LEU A 20 -6.94 -9.95 -15.09
C LEU A 20 -6.75 -11.04 -16.14
N ASP A 21 -7.50 -10.99 -17.24
CA ASP A 21 -7.35 -11.94 -18.33
C ASP A 21 -5.99 -11.81 -19.02
N TRP A 22 -5.49 -10.58 -19.20
CA TRP A 22 -4.12 -10.35 -19.67
C TRP A 22 -3.07 -10.91 -18.70
N LEU A 23 -3.27 -10.77 -17.39
CA LEU A 23 -2.34 -11.32 -16.38
C LEU A 23 -2.30 -12.85 -16.37
N LYS A 24 -3.44 -13.52 -16.59
CA LYS A 24 -3.52 -15.00 -16.65
C LYS A 24 -2.68 -15.62 -17.77
N PHE A 25 -2.34 -14.85 -18.80
CA PHE A 25 -1.43 -15.31 -19.85
C PHE A 25 -0.02 -15.61 -19.32
N TYR A 26 0.40 -14.92 -18.25
CA TYR A 26 1.73 -15.06 -17.68
C TYR A 26 1.74 -16.05 -16.52
N LYS A 27 2.77 -16.90 -16.48
CA LYS A 27 3.02 -17.76 -15.32
C LYS A 27 3.76 -16.95 -14.25
N LYS A 28 3.21 -16.88 -13.03
CA LYS A 28 3.83 -16.25 -11.85
C LYS A 28 4.12 -14.75 -12.06
N VAL A 29 3.11 -13.91 -11.84
CA VAL A 29 3.21 -12.46 -12.04
C VAL A 29 3.72 -11.76 -10.78
N ILE A 30 4.69 -10.85 -10.94
CA ILE A 30 5.06 -9.84 -9.94
C ILE A 30 4.80 -8.46 -10.53
N LEU A 31 4.04 -7.60 -9.83
CA LEU A 31 3.84 -6.21 -10.26
C LEU A 31 4.78 -5.27 -9.50
N ILE A 32 5.35 -4.30 -10.22
CA ILE A 32 6.30 -3.33 -9.69
C ILE A 32 5.73 -1.93 -9.89
N ALA A 33 5.73 -1.12 -8.84
CA ALA A 33 5.34 0.28 -8.91
C ALA A 33 6.29 1.13 -8.05
N HIS A 34 6.51 2.37 -8.46
CA HIS A 34 7.40 3.28 -7.75
C HIS A 34 6.64 4.01 -6.64
N ASN A 35 7.05 3.81 -5.38
CA ASN A 35 6.28 4.21 -4.20
C ASN A 35 4.90 3.51 -4.14
N GLY A 36 4.79 2.33 -4.75
CA GLY A 36 3.53 1.63 -4.96
C GLY A 36 2.82 1.26 -3.66
N LYS A 37 3.56 0.99 -2.58
CA LYS A 37 2.95 0.62 -1.28
C LYS A 37 2.11 1.74 -0.69
N ASN A 38 2.45 2.99 -1.02
CA ASN A 38 1.76 4.17 -0.49
C ASN A 38 0.73 4.75 -1.47
N PHE A 39 0.71 4.32 -2.74
CA PHE A 39 -0.15 4.89 -3.76
C PHE A 39 -0.81 3.84 -4.65
N ASP A 40 -0.09 3.30 -5.64
CA ASP A 40 -0.68 2.46 -6.68
C ASP A 40 -1.34 1.20 -6.14
N PHE A 41 -0.69 0.45 -5.26
CA PHE A 41 -1.22 -0.81 -4.77
C PHE A 41 -2.48 -0.64 -3.90
N PRO A 42 -2.55 0.30 -2.93
CA PRO A 42 -3.80 0.58 -2.23
C PRO A 42 -4.95 1.02 -3.14
N VAL A 43 -4.67 1.91 -4.11
CA VAL A 43 -5.70 2.40 -5.05
C VAL A 43 -6.20 1.25 -5.91
N PHE A 44 -5.29 0.46 -6.47
CA PHE A 44 -5.63 -0.64 -7.36
C PHE A 44 -6.38 -1.77 -6.62
N MET A 45 -5.93 -2.15 -5.42
CA MET A 45 -6.61 -3.16 -4.61
C MET A 45 -8.00 -2.68 -4.16
N THR A 46 -8.18 -1.37 -3.94
CA THR A 46 -9.51 -0.79 -3.67
C THR A 46 -10.42 -0.88 -4.89
N ALA A 47 -9.91 -0.58 -6.09
CA ALA A 47 -10.67 -0.75 -7.33
C ALA A 47 -11.10 -2.21 -7.54
N LEU A 48 -10.19 -3.17 -7.37
CA LEU A 48 -10.49 -4.61 -7.43
C LEU A 48 -11.55 -5.03 -6.41
N ALA A 49 -11.47 -4.52 -5.18
CA ALA A 49 -12.45 -4.82 -4.14
C ALA A 49 -13.83 -4.25 -4.47
N SER A 50 -13.90 -3.08 -5.12
CA SER A 50 -15.17 -2.44 -5.50
C SER A 50 -15.97 -3.26 -6.53
N VAL A 51 -15.30 -4.10 -7.32
CA VAL A 51 -15.91 -5.02 -8.29
C VAL A 51 -15.80 -6.49 -7.86
N ASN A 52 -15.49 -6.77 -6.59
CA ASN A 52 -15.38 -8.11 -6.01
C ASN A 52 -14.35 -9.05 -6.70
N ARG A 53 -13.28 -8.50 -7.29
CA ARG A 53 -12.22 -9.26 -7.99
C ARG A 53 -10.90 -9.36 -7.23
N ALA A 54 -10.84 -8.82 -6.01
CA ALA A 54 -9.60 -8.79 -5.21
C ALA A 54 -9.06 -10.18 -4.84
N SER A 55 -9.92 -11.17 -4.60
CA SER A 55 -9.46 -12.55 -4.31
C SER A 55 -8.88 -13.23 -5.55
N GLU A 56 -9.58 -13.20 -6.68
CA GLU A 56 -9.07 -13.73 -7.95
C GLU A 56 -7.73 -13.09 -8.33
N PHE A 57 -7.59 -11.78 -8.13
CA PHE A 57 -6.32 -11.11 -8.37
C PHE A 57 -5.16 -11.67 -7.52
N CYS A 58 -5.41 -11.94 -6.24
CA CYS A 58 -4.40 -12.51 -5.34
C CYS A 58 -4.01 -13.94 -5.75
N ASP A 59 -4.91 -14.70 -6.40
CA ASP A 59 -4.60 -16.02 -6.93
C ASP A 59 -3.70 -15.96 -8.18
N ILE A 60 -3.77 -14.85 -8.95
CA ILE A 60 -3.02 -14.66 -10.20
C ILE A 60 -1.64 -14.04 -9.94
N VAL A 61 -1.57 -13.03 -9.07
CA VAL A 61 -0.35 -12.26 -8.80
C VAL A 61 0.33 -12.76 -7.54
N ILE A 62 1.56 -13.24 -7.69
CA ILE A 62 2.32 -13.86 -6.60
C ILE A 62 3.12 -12.84 -5.76
N GLY A 63 3.24 -11.60 -6.23
CA GLY A 63 4.04 -10.61 -5.54
C GLY A 63 3.88 -9.17 -6.04
N PHE A 64 4.16 -8.24 -5.13
CA PHE A 64 4.36 -6.83 -5.39
C PHE A 64 5.75 -6.40 -4.99
N VAL A 65 6.31 -5.44 -5.72
CA VAL A 65 7.56 -4.75 -5.37
C VAL A 65 7.33 -3.25 -5.38
N ASP A 66 7.61 -2.60 -4.26
CA ASP A 66 7.77 -1.15 -4.22
C ASP A 66 9.20 -0.81 -4.61
N SER A 67 9.37 -0.19 -5.78
CA SER A 67 10.71 0.09 -6.30
C SER A 67 11.43 1.21 -5.53
N LEU A 68 10.72 2.06 -4.77
CA LEU A 68 11.34 3.18 -4.06
C LEU A 68 12.34 2.73 -2.99
N PRO A 69 11.97 1.88 -2.00
CA PRO A 69 12.94 1.38 -1.01
C PRO A 69 14.01 0.47 -1.64
N LEU A 70 13.69 -0.26 -2.71
CA LEU A 70 14.64 -1.08 -3.45
C LEU A 70 15.73 -0.20 -4.10
N LEU A 71 15.34 0.85 -4.82
CA LEU A 71 16.27 1.75 -5.50
C LEU A 71 17.09 2.57 -4.51
N LYS A 72 16.52 2.94 -3.34
CA LYS A 72 17.29 3.53 -2.22
C LYS A 72 18.40 2.63 -1.70
N LYS A 73 18.15 1.32 -1.66
CA LYS A 73 19.14 0.34 -1.20
C LYS A 73 20.26 0.14 -2.20
N ILE A 74 19.92 0.06 -3.48
CA ILE A 74 20.86 -0.25 -4.57
C ILE A 74 21.69 0.98 -4.96
N PHE A 75 21.05 2.16 -4.99
CA PHE A 75 21.67 3.42 -5.39
C PHE A 75 21.62 4.42 -4.22
N PRO A 76 22.36 4.20 -3.13
CA PRO A 76 22.36 5.13 -2.00
C PRO A 76 22.90 6.51 -2.41
N GLY A 77 22.52 7.55 -1.69
CA GLY A 77 23.08 8.90 -1.86
C GLY A 77 22.50 9.74 -2.99
N GLN A 78 21.42 9.32 -3.66
CA GLN A 78 20.75 10.18 -4.64
C GLN A 78 20.15 11.42 -3.96
N SER A 79 20.27 12.58 -4.60
CA SER A 79 19.68 13.85 -4.15
C SER A 79 18.15 13.82 -4.10
N SER A 80 17.55 12.99 -4.96
CA SER A 80 16.11 12.75 -4.99
C SER A 80 15.83 11.34 -5.48
N TYR A 81 14.77 10.74 -4.93
CA TYR A 81 14.26 9.44 -5.37
C TYR A 81 12.90 9.57 -6.05
N LYS A 82 12.54 10.74 -6.58
CA LYS A 82 11.44 10.80 -7.55
C LYS A 82 11.87 10.04 -8.80
N GLN A 83 10.94 9.32 -9.43
CA GLN A 83 11.25 8.50 -10.61
C GLN A 83 11.93 9.31 -11.72
N GLU A 84 11.41 10.48 -12.07
CA GLU A 84 11.99 11.41 -13.06
C GLU A 84 13.47 11.75 -12.78
N ASN A 85 13.82 11.97 -11.51
CA ASN A 85 15.18 12.29 -11.10
C ASN A 85 16.10 11.07 -11.14
N LEU A 86 15.58 9.89 -10.79
CA LEU A 86 16.35 8.64 -10.91
C LEU A 86 16.61 8.30 -12.37
N VAL A 87 15.64 8.47 -13.26
CA VAL A 87 15.82 8.27 -14.71
C VAL A 87 16.85 9.24 -15.26
N SER A 88 16.76 10.52 -14.90
CA SER A 88 17.74 11.54 -15.30
C SER A 88 19.15 11.21 -14.81
N ASN A 89 19.30 10.92 -13.52
CA ASN A 89 20.62 10.74 -12.91
C ASN A 89 21.28 9.40 -13.26
N LEU A 90 20.50 8.32 -13.37
CA LEU A 90 21.04 6.97 -13.55
C LEU A 90 21.06 6.52 -15.02
N LEU A 91 20.14 7.04 -15.84
CA LEU A 91 19.99 6.64 -17.24
C LEU A 91 20.33 7.78 -18.21
N ALA A 92 20.70 8.97 -17.71
CA ALA A 92 20.97 10.16 -18.52
C ALA A 92 19.81 10.50 -19.49
N ALA A 93 18.56 10.26 -19.05
CA ALA A 93 17.37 10.39 -19.88
C ALA A 93 16.28 11.22 -19.18
N THR A 94 15.42 11.85 -19.97
CA THR A 94 14.22 12.54 -19.48
C THR A 94 13.00 12.01 -20.22
N TYR A 95 11.83 12.06 -19.59
CA TYR A 95 10.59 11.60 -20.19
C TYR A 95 9.41 12.47 -19.77
N GLY A 96 8.28 12.33 -20.47
CA GLY A 96 7.03 13.00 -20.10
C GLY A 96 6.43 12.36 -18.86
N ALA A 97 6.92 12.73 -17.68
CA ALA A 97 6.35 12.32 -16.39
C ALA A 97 4.86 12.69 -16.31
N HIS A 98 4.09 11.92 -15.54
CA HIS A 98 2.63 12.02 -15.42
C HIS A 98 1.84 11.45 -16.62
N ASN A 99 2.51 10.74 -17.53
CA ASN A 99 1.87 9.81 -18.45
C ASN A 99 2.11 8.38 -17.95
N ALA A 100 1.05 7.66 -17.60
CA ALA A 100 1.16 6.33 -17.00
C ALA A 100 1.97 5.33 -17.85
N LEU A 101 1.89 5.42 -19.19
CA LEU A 101 2.64 4.54 -20.09
C LEU A 101 4.14 4.86 -20.05
N GLU A 102 4.49 6.15 -20.08
CA GLU A 102 5.88 6.60 -19.98
C GLU A 102 6.47 6.36 -18.58
N ASP A 103 5.67 6.50 -17.53
CA ASP A 103 6.05 6.16 -16.16
C ASP A 103 6.38 4.67 -16.04
N VAL A 104 5.54 3.77 -16.58
CA VAL A 104 5.80 2.33 -16.55
C VAL A 104 7.01 1.93 -17.39
N ARG A 105 7.20 2.54 -18.58
CA ARG A 105 8.37 2.29 -19.42
C ARG A 105 9.66 2.71 -18.74
N SER A 106 9.67 3.92 -18.17
CA SER A 106 10.83 4.47 -17.49
C SER A 106 11.19 3.69 -16.23
N LEU A 107 10.18 3.25 -15.46
CA LEU A 107 10.38 2.33 -14.34
C LEU A 107 10.99 1.00 -14.82
N GLY A 108 10.50 0.47 -15.95
CA GLY A 108 11.05 -0.74 -16.56
C GLY A 108 12.54 -0.62 -16.88
N TRP A 109 13.00 0.54 -17.37
CA TRP A 109 14.43 0.79 -17.61
C TRP A 109 15.23 0.86 -16.31
N LEU A 110 14.71 1.52 -15.27
CA LEU A 110 15.36 1.56 -13.95
C LEU A 110 15.52 0.16 -13.34
N ILE A 111 14.49 -0.68 -13.42
CA ILE A 111 14.54 -2.05 -12.90
C ILE A 111 15.49 -2.94 -13.71
N LYS A 112 15.68 -2.67 -15.00
CA LYS A 112 16.65 -3.38 -15.85
C LYS A 112 18.09 -2.88 -15.72
N HIS A 113 18.35 -1.88 -14.90
CA HIS A 113 19.71 -1.40 -14.67
C HIS A 113 20.57 -2.54 -14.11
N GLU A 114 21.81 -2.69 -14.60
CA GLU A 114 22.75 -3.77 -14.26
C GLU A 114 22.99 -4.04 -12.75
N LYS A 115 22.77 -3.04 -11.89
CA LYS A 115 22.94 -3.18 -10.43
C LYS A 115 21.71 -3.77 -9.74
N VAL A 116 20.58 -3.80 -10.42
CA VAL A 116 19.35 -4.46 -9.96
C VAL A 116 19.45 -5.93 -10.33
N THR A 117 19.27 -6.80 -9.34
CA THR A 117 19.39 -8.25 -9.50
C THR A 117 18.08 -8.92 -9.10
N ASP A 118 17.84 -10.14 -9.56
CA ASP A 118 16.67 -10.92 -9.17
C ASP A 118 16.60 -11.13 -7.65
N LYS A 119 17.75 -11.25 -6.99
CA LYS A 119 17.82 -11.33 -5.52
C LYS A 119 17.29 -10.06 -4.86
N HIS A 120 17.65 -8.89 -5.38
CA HIS A 120 17.09 -7.63 -4.89
C HIS A 120 15.57 -7.58 -5.09
N LEU A 121 15.06 -8.04 -6.23
CA LEU A 121 13.60 -8.08 -6.45
C LEU A 121 12.91 -9.04 -5.47
N GLN A 122 13.47 -10.23 -5.25
CA GLN A 122 12.96 -11.20 -4.29
C GLN A 122 12.94 -10.65 -2.85
N ASP A 123 14.04 -10.04 -2.40
CA ASP A 123 14.18 -9.49 -1.04
C ASP A 123 13.17 -8.37 -0.73
N PHE A 124 12.69 -7.66 -1.76
CA PHE A 124 11.73 -6.57 -1.63
C PHE A 124 10.31 -6.96 -2.08
N THR A 125 10.10 -8.21 -2.48
CA THR A 125 8.77 -8.71 -2.86
C THR A 125 7.92 -8.94 -1.60
N PHE A 126 6.66 -8.55 -1.67
CA PHE A 126 5.65 -8.84 -0.64
C PHE A 126 4.34 -9.27 -1.28
N SER A 127 3.52 -10.02 -0.56
CA SER A 127 2.30 -10.60 -1.14
C SER A 127 1.20 -9.54 -1.34
N PRO A 128 0.40 -9.62 -2.41
CA PRO A 128 -0.76 -8.75 -2.60
C PRO A 128 -1.79 -8.83 -1.47
N GLU A 129 -1.94 -10.00 -0.84
CA GLU A 129 -2.80 -10.19 0.33
C GLU A 129 -2.39 -9.28 1.48
N ALA A 130 -1.10 -8.95 1.63
CA ALA A 130 -0.67 -7.99 2.64
C ALA A 130 -1.33 -6.62 2.43
N VAL A 131 -1.48 -6.16 1.18
CA VAL A 131 -2.18 -4.90 0.85
C VAL A 131 -3.67 -5.04 1.12
N LYS A 132 -4.30 -6.14 0.66
CA LYS A 132 -5.71 -6.43 0.89
C LYS A 132 -6.05 -6.43 2.39
N ASN A 133 -5.25 -7.12 3.19
CA ASN A 133 -5.39 -7.21 4.64
C ASN A 133 -5.16 -5.84 5.30
N GLN A 134 -4.19 -5.06 4.82
CA GLN A 134 -3.93 -3.71 5.32
C GLN A 134 -5.12 -2.77 5.05
N LEU A 135 -5.78 -2.88 3.89
CA LEU A 135 -6.98 -2.10 3.56
C LEU A 135 -8.17 -2.50 4.43
N ALA A 136 -8.40 -3.80 4.62
CA ALA A 136 -9.45 -4.31 5.51
C ALA A 136 -9.23 -3.82 6.95
N TYR A 137 -8.00 -3.92 7.45
CA TYR A 137 -7.64 -3.37 8.75
C TYR A 137 -7.88 -1.86 8.84
N ASN A 138 -7.47 -1.08 7.84
CA ASN A 138 -7.66 0.38 7.85
C ASN A 138 -9.15 0.74 7.85
N ARG A 139 -9.99 0.00 7.12
CA ARG A 139 -11.44 0.19 7.12
C ARG A 139 -12.03 -0.04 8.52
N GLU A 140 -11.73 -1.17 9.14
CA GLU A 140 -12.25 -1.49 10.48
C GLU A 140 -11.69 -0.55 11.54
N LYS A 141 -10.40 -0.20 11.45
CA LYS A 141 -9.79 0.81 12.30
C LYS A 141 -10.50 2.15 12.20
N ASN A 142 -10.80 2.63 11.00
CA ASN A 142 -11.46 3.92 10.81
C ASN A 142 -12.89 3.91 11.35
N LYS A 143 -13.64 2.80 11.21
CA LYS A 143 -14.95 2.65 11.87
C LYS A 143 -14.84 2.70 13.40
N ASN A 144 -13.84 2.02 13.94
CA ASN A 144 -13.67 1.89 15.40
C ASN A 144 -13.07 3.14 16.03
N ILE A 145 -12.39 4.01 15.28
CA ILE A 145 -11.74 5.19 15.86
C ILE A 145 -12.75 6.22 16.36
N GLU A 146 -13.92 6.29 15.73
CA GLU A 146 -15.02 7.17 16.13
C GLU A 146 -15.57 6.76 17.49
N SER A 147 -15.80 5.46 17.72
CA SER A 147 -16.28 4.96 19.02
C SER A 147 -15.23 5.03 20.14
N LEU A 148 -13.94 5.07 19.79
CA LEU A 148 -12.84 5.25 20.74
C LEU A 148 -12.54 6.73 21.02
N HIS A 149 -13.12 7.67 20.28
CA HIS A 149 -12.85 9.10 20.45
C HIS A 149 -13.14 9.63 21.86
N PRO A 150 -14.25 9.27 22.55
CA PRO A 150 -14.49 9.69 23.93
C PRO A 150 -13.41 9.23 24.90
N LEU A 151 -12.86 8.03 24.70
CA LEU A 151 -11.81 7.45 25.53
C LEU A 151 -10.45 8.11 25.27
N ILE A 152 -10.18 8.47 24.01
CA ILE A 152 -8.99 9.22 23.64
C ILE A 152 -9.06 10.65 24.20
N ALA A 153 -10.22 11.30 24.07
CA ALA A 153 -10.47 12.63 24.62
C ALA A 153 -10.39 12.66 26.15
N ALA A 154 -10.83 11.59 26.83
CA ALA A 154 -10.72 11.42 28.27
C ALA A 154 -9.30 11.01 28.75
N GLY A 155 -8.33 10.85 27.84
CA GLY A 155 -6.96 10.45 28.18
C GLY A 155 -6.81 8.99 28.62
N VAL A 156 -7.89 8.20 28.58
CA VAL A 156 -7.94 6.78 28.95
C VAL A 156 -7.10 5.94 27.98
N MET A 157 -7.03 6.34 26.72
CA MET A 157 -6.25 5.65 25.69
C MET A 157 -5.46 6.64 24.82
N LYS A 158 -4.19 6.34 24.52
CA LYS A 158 -3.39 7.11 23.57
C LYS A 158 -3.79 6.76 22.13
N MET A 159 -3.78 7.76 21.24
CA MET A 159 -4.07 7.58 19.81
C MET A 159 -3.16 6.53 19.15
N THR A 160 -1.88 6.49 19.52
CA THR A 160 -0.93 5.48 19.04
C THR A 160 -1.30 4.05 19.44
N THR A 161 -1.92 3.89 20.61
CA THR A 161 -2.45 2.61 21.10
C THR A 161 -3.69 2.18 20.31
N ALA A 162 -4.58 3.12 19.96
CA ALA A 162 -5.72 2.87 19.08
C ALA A 162 -5.30 2.59 17.63
N GLN A 163 -4.13 3.08 17.21
CA GLN A 163 -3.67 3.04 15.83
C GLN A 163 -2.66 1.92 15.50
N ASN A 164 -2.27 1.11 16.48
CA ASN A 164 -1.04 0.33 16.52
C ASN A 164 -0.81 -0.57 15.27
N LYS A 165 0.21 -0.23 14.47
CA LYS A 165 0.66 -0.98 13.29
C LYS A 165 1.93 -1.79 13.62
N ASN A 166 2.10 -2.98 13.05
CA ASN A 166 3.43 -3.59 12.90
C ASN A 166 4.04 -3.23 11.52
N SER A 167 5.33 -3.49 11.32
CA SER A 167 6.05 -3.22 10.06
C SER A 167 5.49 -3.97 8.84
N HIS A 168 4.64 -4.96 9.06
CA HIS A 168 4.00 -5.82 8.06
C HIS A 168 2.51 -5.50 7.86
N GLY A 169 2.03 -4.37 8.41
CA GLY A 169 0.66 -3.89 8.21
C GLY A 169 -0.44 -4.70 8.91
N GLN A 170 -0.07 -5.61 9.80
CA GLN A 170 -1.01 -6.36 10.64
C GLN A 170 -1.14 -5.71 12.02
N ALA A 171 -2.24 -6.01 12.72
CA ALA A 171 -2.37 -5.73 14.14
C ALA A 171 -1.20 -6.40 14.89
N ARG A 172 -0.49 -5.63 15.71
CA ARG A 172 0.67 -6.13 16.46
C ARG A 172 0.19 -7.05 17.59
N VAL A 173 0.00 -8.35 17.31
CA VAL A 173 -0.55 -9.35 18.25
C VAL A 173 0.26 -9.42 19.57
N THR A 174 1.57 -9.18 19.52
CA THR A 174 2.45 -9.16 20.70
C THR A 174 2.26 -7.95 21.62
N CYS A 175 1.56 -6.90 21.17
CA CYS A 175 1.24 -5.73 22.00
C CYS A 175 -0.12 -5.84 22.68
N CYS A 176 -1.05 -6.66 22.16
CA CYS A 176 -2.44 -6.69 22.64
C CYS A 176 -2.55 -7.00 24.13
N LYS A 177 -1.80 -7.98 24.68
CA LYS A 177 -1.82 -8.28 26.13
C LYS A 177 -1.32 -7.12 26.99
N LYS A 178 -0.19 -6.51 26.63
CA LYS A 178 0.37 -5.37 27.39
C LYS A 178 -0.55 -4.14 27.31
N THR A 179 -1.09 -3.87 26.12
CA THR A 179 -2.04 -2.78 25.90
C THR A 179 -3.35 -2.99 26.66
N LEU A 180 -3.95 -4.18 26.60
CA LEU A 180 -5.20 -4.48 27.32
C LEU A 180 -5.01 -4.36 28.83
N ASN A 181 -3.92 -4.89 29.37
CA ASN A 181 -3.64 -4.79 30.82
C ASN A 181 -3.47 -3.35 31.31
N THR A 182 -3.03 -2.42 30.46
CA THR A 182 -2.95 -0.99 30.82
C THR A 182 -4.26 -0.25 30.62
N VAL A 183 -5.03 -0.61 29.59
CA VAL A 183 -6.26 0.12 29.21
C VAL A 183 -7.47 -0.33 30.03
N ILE A 184 -7.57 -1.61 30.41
CA ILE A 184 -8.73 -2.16 31.14
C ILE A 184 -8.96 -1.45 32.49
N PRO A 185 -7.96 -1.24 33.36
CA PRO A 185 -8.17 -0.56 34.65
C PRO A 185 -8.67 0.89 34.48
N SER A 186 -8.11 1.63 33.52
CA SER A 186 -8.53 3.01 33.23
C SER A 186 -9.92 3.08 32.60
N LEU A 187 -10.35 2.06 31.85
CA LEU A 187 -11.73 1.94 31.37
C LEU A 187 -12.71 1.72 32.53
N CYS A 188 -12.38 0.82 33.47
CA CYS A 188 -13.21 0.60 34.65
C CYS A 188 -13.40 1.90 35.44
N GLU A 189 -12.31 2.62 35.74
CA GLU A 189 -12.39 3.92 36.43
C GLU A 189 -13.22 4.97 35.67
N PHE A 190 -13.15 4.99 34.34
CA PHE A 190 -13.93 5.90 33.53
C PHE A 190 -15.43 5.60 33.61
N PHE A 191 -15.83 4.33 33.50
CA PHE A 191 -17.24 3.94 33.59
C PHE A 191 -17.79 4.07 35.01
N ASP A 192 -16.99 3.80 36.04
CA ASP A 192 -17.38 3.98 37.44
C ASP A 192 -17.66 5.46 37.76
N LYS A 193 -16.87 6.39 37.18
CA LYS A 193 -17.13 7.84 37.31
C LYS A 193 -18.39 8.30 36.57
N GLN A 194 -18.70 7.70 35.42
CA GLN A 194 -19.91 8.04 34.65
C GLN A 194 -21.19 7.52 35.33
N ASN A 195 -21.12 6.41 36.07
CA ASN A 195 -22.26 5.81 36.77
C ASN A 195 -22.50 6.36 38.19
N SER A 196 -21.61 7.24 38.67
CA SER A 196 -21.68 7.85 40.02
C SER A 196 -22.23 9.28 40.01
N SER A 197 -22.82 9.72 38.89
CA SER A 197 -23.42 11.05 38.71
C SER A 197 -24.94 10.96 38.56
#